data_AF-A0A256YNZ6-F1
#
_entry.id   AF-A0A256YNZ6-F1
#
_cell.length_a   1.000
_cell.length_b   1.000
_cell.length_c   1.000
_cell.angle_alpha   90.00
_cell.angle_beta   90.00
_cell.angle_gamma   90.00
#
_symmetry.space_group_name_H-M   'P 1'
#
loop_
_entity.id
_entity.type
_entity.pdbx_description
1 polymer ?
#
loop_
_entity_poly.entity_id
_entity_poly.type
_entity_poly.pdbx_seq_one_letter_code
_entity_poly.pdbx_strand_id
1 'polypeptide(L)'
;MAFSLEFIITFSIILPLELLERPLPDILKFITSVGLFKYGLWTVIVILLHFDFFFSINPLAYSLLLPMHVGMILESILLFSLFRSTTPSTLFVILFFILNDLSDYVIGTLPRIPETWVQLLFLESVIVSVILPLTLNFYIHRD
;
A
#
# COMPACT_ATOMS: atom_id res chain seq x y z
N MET A 1 -5.19 2.32 -9.73
CA MET A 1 -5.96 3.05 -8.70
C MET A 1 -7.19 2.27 -8.19
N ALA A 2 -7.69 1.26 -8.91
CA ALA A 2 -8.79 0.41 -8.40
C ALA A 2 -8.46 -0.22 -7.02
N PHE A 3 -7.22 -0.67 -6.83
CA PHE A 3 -6.78 -1.35 -5.61
C PHE A 3 -6.61 -0.45 -4.38
N SER A 4 -6.34 0.86 -4.49
CA SER A 4 -6.10 1.70 -3.30
C SER A 4 -7.37 1.92 -2.47
N LEU A 5 -8.52 2.08 -3.14
CA LEU A 5 -9.81 2.23 -2.49
C LEU A 5 -10.21 0.95 -1.73
N GLU A 6 -9.91 -0.22 -2.30
CA GLU A 6 -10.23 -1.51 -1.71
C GLU A 6 -9.59 -1.68 -0.32
N PHE A 7 -8.33 -1.26 -0.17
CA PHE A 7 -7.64 -1.33 1.12
C PHE A 7 -8.17 -0.34 2.15
N ILE A 8 -8.53 0.88 1.74
CA ILE A 8 -9.16 1.87 2.63
C ILE A 8 -10.52 1.36 3.12
N ILE A 9 -11.34 0.81 2.22
CA ILE A 9 -12.63 0.22 2.58
C ILE A 9 -12.42 -0.96 3.53
N THR A 10 -11.46 -1.83 3.23
CA THR A 10 -11.16 -2.99 4.08
C THR A 10 -10.69 -2.55 5.46
N PHE A 11 -9.83 -1.55 5.56
CA PHE A 11 -9.42 -0.94 6.83
C PHE A 11 -10.60 -0.36 7.61
N SER A 12 -11.46 0.38 6.92
CA SER A 12 -12.68 0.98 7.50
C SER A 12 -13.67 -0.07 8.02
N ILE A 13 -13.57 -1.31 7.56
CA ILE A 13 -14.34 -2.47 8.07
C ILE A 13 -13.58 -3.16 9.21
N ILE A 14 -12.28 -3.40 9.04
CA ILE A 14 -11.43 -4.07 10.04
C ILE A 14 -11.48 -3.32 11.37
N LEU A 15 -11.23 -2.01 11.37
CA LEU A 15 -11.05 -1.25 12.60
C LEU A 15 -12.31 -1.28 13.50
N PRO A 16 -13.53 -0.96 13.00
CA PRO A 16 -14.73 -1.09 13.83
C PRO A 16 -15.01 -2.51 14.31
N LEU A 17 -14.75 -3.52 13.48
CA LEU A 17 -14.96 -4.91 13.88
C LEU A 17 -13.98 -5.37 14.97
N GLU A 18 -12.72 -4.93 14.88
CA GLU A 18 -11.72 -5.17 15.92
C GLU A 18 -12.14 -4.48 17.25
N LEU A 19 -12.65 -3.24 17.18
CA LEU A 19 -13.19 -2.51 18.34
C LEU A 19 -14.46 -3.15 18.94
N LEU A 20 -15.22 -3.88 18.13
CA LEU A 20 -16.40 -4.65 18.56
C LEU A 20 -16.07 -6.08 19.00
N GLU A 21 -14.78 -6.40 19.18
CA GLU A 21 -14.28 -7.72 19.57
C GLU A 21 -14.70 -8.84 18.58
N ARG A 22 -14.84 -8.49 17.30
CA ARG A 22 -15.16 -9.41 16.19
C ARG A 22 -14.04 -9.38 15.14
N PRO A 23 -12.82 -9.80 15.51
CA PRO A 23 -11.66 -9.63 14.65
C PRO A 23 -11.81 -10.40 13.34
N LEU A 24 -11.38 -9.78 12.25
CA LEU A 24 -11.26 -10.43 10.95
C LEU A 24 -9.96 -11.27 10.88
N PRO A 25 -9.84 -12.20 9.91
CA PRO A 25 -8.64 -13.02 9.77
C PRO A 25 -7.36 -12.20 9.63
N ASP A 26 -6.28 -12.64 10.29
CA ASP A 26 -4.99 -11.93 10.29
C ASP A 26 -4.40 -11.75 8.89
N ILE A 27 -4.63 -12.68 7.97
CA ILE A 27 -4.20 -12.56 6.58
C ILE A 27 -4.83 -11.34 5.89
N LEU A 28 -6.09 -11.02 6.21
CA LEU A 28 -6.79 -9.88 5.63
C LEU A 28 -6.24 -8.57 6.21
N LYS A 29 -6.01 -8.54 7.52
CA LYS A 29 -5.36 -7.39 8.18
C LYS A 29 -3.96 -7.15 7.61
N PHE A 30 -3.20 -8.23 7.37
CA PHE A 30 -1.85 -8.16 6.83
C PHE A 30 -1.81 -7.64 5.39
N ILE A 31 -2.60 -8.23 4.47
CA ILE A 31 -2.65 -7.77 3.08
C ILE A 31 -3.15 -6.32 2.99
N THR A 32 -4.14 -5.95 3.81
CA THR A 32 -4.63 -4.56 3.88
C THR A 32 -3.55 -3.61 4.36
N SER A 33 -2.82 -3.96 5.42
CA SER A 33 -1.76 -3.13 5.94
C SER A 33 -0.62 -2.91 4.92
N VAL A 34 -0.18 -3.97 4.23
CA VAL A 34 0.83 -3.86 3.17
C VAL A 34 0.30 -3.04 1.98
N GLY A 35 -0.96 -3.24 1.58
CA GLY A 35 -1.61 -2.48 0.52
C GLY A 35 -1.69 -0.99 0.82
N LEU A 36 -2.19 -0.63 2.00
CA LEU A 36 -2.27 0.76 2.46
C LEU A 36 -0.90 1.45 2.40
N PHE A 37 0.14 0.79 2.89
CA PHE A 37 1.50 1.35 2.84
C PHE A 37 1.99 1.51 1.42
N LYS A 38 1.89 0.46 0.60
CA LYS A 38 2.41 0.43 -0.78
C LYS A 38 1.75 1.50 -1.64
N TYR A 39 0.42 1.55 -1.67
CA TYR A 39 -0.30 2.53 -2.49
C TYR A 39 -0.21 3.96 -1.93
N GLY A 40 -0.14 4.11 -0.61
CA GLY A 40 0.13 5.39 0.04
C GLY A 40 1.49 5.95 -0.34
N LEU A 41 2.54 5.16 -0.15
CA LEU A 41 3.93 5.54 -0.45
C LEU A 41 4.13 5.80 -1.94
N TRP A 42 3.68 4.90 -2.80
CA TRP A 42 3.81 5.05 -4.25
C TRP A 42 3.19 6.36 -4.74
N THR A 43 1.98 6.69 -4.27
CA THR A 43 1.29 7.91 -4.68
C THR A 43 2.02 9.16 -4.19
N VAL A 44 2.52 9.15 -2.95
CA VAL A 44 3.34 10.25 -2.43
C VAL A 44 4.58 10.46 -3.29
N ILE A 45 5.30 9.39 -3.65
CA ILE A 45 6.49 9.46 -4.50
C ILE A 45 6.13 10.03 -5.88
N VAL A 46 5.09 9.52 -6.53
CA VAL A 46 4.67 9.98 -7.87
C VAL A 46 4.32 11.46 -7.88
N ILE A 47 3.53 11.92 -6.89
CA ILE A 47 3.15 13.33 -6.77
C ILE A 47 4.38 14.20 -6.54
N LEU A 48 5.32 13.79 -5.68
CA LEU A 48 6.52 14.57 -5.38
C LEU A 48 7.51 14.61 -6.56
N LEU A 49 7.67 13.51 -7.31
CA LEU A 49 8.51 13.49 -8.53
C LEU A 49 7.97 14.41 -9.63
N HIS A 50 6.66 14.68 -9.64
CA HIS A 50 5.98 15.53 -10.62
C HIS A 50 5.18 16.63 -9.96
N PHE A 51 5.75 17.22 -8.91
CA PHE A 51 5.04 18.19 -8.09
C PHE A 51 4.48 19.34 -8.94
N ASP A 52 5.33 19.95 -9.75
CA ASP A 52 4.95 21.09 -10.60
C ASP A 52 3.84 20.73 -11.59
N PHE A 53 3.90 19.54 -12.18
CA PHE A 53 2.89 19.08 -13.13
C PHE A 53 1.54 18.88 -12.44
N PHE A 54 1.48 18.11 -11.35
CA PHE A 54 0.20 17.84 -10.67
C PHE A 54 -0.40 19.10 -10.04
N PHE A 55 0.41 19.91 -9.37
CA PHE A 55 -0.07 21.14 -8.74
C PHE A 55 -0.42 22.23 -9.76
N SER A 56 0.14 22.23 -10.97
CA SER A 56 -0.32 23.14 -12.04
C SER A 56 -1.69 22.77 -12.61
N ILE A 57 -2.08 21.48 -12.58
CA ILE A 57 -3.39 21.02 -13.07
C ILE A 57 -4.50 21.38 -12.08
N ASN A 58 -4.35 20.98 -10.82
CA ASN A 58 -5.34 21.25 -9.79
C ASN A 58 -4.71 21.32 -8.39
N PRO A 59 -4.23 22.50 -7.97
CA PRO A 59 -3.53 22.65 -6.69
C PRO A 59 -4.37 22.17 -5.50
N LEU A 60 -5.67 22.46 -5.50
CA LEU A 60 -6.56 22.10 -4.39
C LEU A 60 -6.71 20.59 -4.26
N ALA A 61 -6.95 19.89 -5.37
CA ALA A 61 -7.11 18.44 -5.36
C ALA A 61 -5.85 17.73 -4.86
N TYR A 62 -4.66 18.11 -5.35
CA TYR A 62 -3.41 17.47 -4.95
C TYR A 62 -2.95 17.89 -3.54
N SER A 63 -3.32 19.09 -3.08
CA SER A 63 -3.12 19.50 -1.68
C SER A 63 -3.92 18.65 -0.69
N LEU A 64 -5.05 18.07 -1.12
CA LEU A 64 -5.84 17.12 -0.31
C LEU A 64 -5.37 15.68 -0.54
N LEU A 65 -5.03 15.32 -1.78
CA LEU A 65 -4.66 13.96 -2.16
C LEU A 65 -3.38 13.51 -1.45
N LEU A 66 -2.37 14.38 -1.39
CA LEU A 66 -1.09 14.07 -0.77
C LEU A 66 -1.23 13.69 0.72
N PRO A 67 -1.84 14.52 1.60
CA PRO A 67 -2.02 14.14 3.00
C PRO A 67 -2.95 12.94 3.20
N MET A 68 -3.94 12.71 2.32
CA MET A 68 -4.77 11.49 2.41
C MET A 68 -3.94 10.21 2.20
N HIS A 69 -2.97 10.23 1.28
CA HIS A 69 -2.09 9.07 1.05
C HIS A 69 -1.04 8.91 2.17
N VAL A 70 -0.60 10.01 2.78
CA VAL A 70 0.14 9.93 4.05
C VAL A 70 -0.73 9.30 5.14
N GLY A 71 -2.01 9.65 5.19
CA GLY A 71 -3.00 9.01 6.06
C GLY A 71 -3.04 7.48 5.88
N MET A 72 -3.07 6.99 4.64
CA MET A 72 -3.03 5.54 4.36
C MET A 72 -1.77 4.88 4.94
N ILE A 73 -0.60 5.52 4.86
CA ILE A 73 0.63 5.00 5.45
C ILE A 73 0.49 4.89 6.98
N LEU A 74 -0.15 5.87 7.62
CA LEU A 74 -0.42 5.84 9.06
C LEU A 74 -1.44 4.77 9.45
N GLU A 75 -2.49 4.58 8.66
CA GLU A 75 -3.47 3.50 8.83
C GLU A 75 -2.82 2.11 8.72
N SER A 76 -1.87 1.96 7.80
CA SER A 76 -1.03 0.77 7.68
C SER A 76 -0.32 0.46 9.00
N ILE A 77 0.32 1.47 9.60
CA ILE A 77 1.07 1.33 10.86
C ILE A 77 0.12 0.95 12.00
N LEU A 78 -1.08 1.53 12.03
CA LEU A 78 -2.10 1.18 13.03
C LEU A 78 -2.49 -0.30 12.95
N LEU A 79 -2.60 -0.86 11.74
CA LEU A 79 -2.91 -2.29 11.58
C LEU A 79 -1.77 -3.20 12.01
N PHE A 80 -0.50 -2.77 12.00
CA PHE A 80 0.64 -3.64 12.33
C PHE A 80 0.51 -4.30 13.72
N SER A 81 -0.05 -3.59 14.70
CA SER A 81 -0.23 -4.13 16.05
C SER A 81 -1.45 -5.05 16.20
N LEU A 82 -2.28 -5.18 15.17
CA LEU A 82 -3.58 -5.85 15.25
C LEU A 82 -3.60 -7.23 14.59
N PHE A 83 -2.50 -7.73 14.02
CA PHE A 83 -2.46 -9.05 13.40
C PHE A 83 -1.16 -9.79 13.71
N ARG A 84 -1.19 -11.12 13.61
CA ARG A 84 0.03 -11.94 13.54
C ARG A 84 0.19 -12.49 12.14
N SER A 85 1.35 -12.26 11.52
CA SER A 85 1.68 -12.93 10.26
C SER A 85 2.18 -14.35 10.53
N THR A 86 2.06 -15.20 9.53
CA THR A 86 2.79 -16.48 9.47
C THR A 86 3.68 -16.47 8.24
N THR A 87 4.70 -17.34 8.20
CA THR A 87 5.55 -17.47 7.00
C THR A 87 4.73 -17.76 5.73
N PRO A 88 3.74 -18.68 5.72
CA PRO A 88 2.86 -18.86 4.56
C PRO A 88 2.06 -17.61 4.18
N SER A 89 1.51 -16.88 5.16
CA SER A 89 0.80 -15.61 4.91
C SER A 89 1.71 -14.57 4.27
N THR A 90 2.98 -14.50 4.70
CA THR A 90 3.98 -13.60 4.16
C THR A 90 4.30 -13.91 2.71
N LEU A 91 4.53 -15.19 2.38
CA LEU A 91 4.76 -15.61 1.00
C LEU A 91 3.56 -15.32 0.11
N PHE A 92 2.33 -15.55 0.61
CA PHE A 92 1.12 -15.21 -0.12
C PHE A 92 1.02 -13.72 -0.43
N VAL A 93 1.24 -12.85 0.57
CA VAL A 93 1.18 -11.39 0.41
C VAL A 93 2.25 -10.90 -0.57
N ILE A 94 3.48 -11.40 -0.47
CA ILE A 94 4.56 -11.08 -1.42
C ILE A 94 4.15 -11.47 -2.84
N LEU A 95 3.68 -12.71 -3.03
CA LEU A 95 3.26 -13.19 -4.35
C LEU A 95 2.12 -12.35 -4.91
N PHE A 96 1.12 -12.02 -4.09
CA PHE A 96 0.00 -11.17 -4.47
C PHE A 96 0.48 -9.81 -5.00
N PHE A 97 1.36 -9.12 -4.27
CA PHE A 97 1.84 -7.81 -4.67
C PHE A 97 2.84 -7.84 -5.83
N ILE A 98 3.66 -8.88 -5.96
CA ILE A 98 4.50 -9.06 -7.16
C ILE A 98 3.63 -9.26 -8.41
N LEU A 99 2.59 -10.09 -8.34
CA LEU A 99 1.66 -10.27 -9.46
C LEU A 99 0.94 -8.97 -9.81
N ASN A 100 0.58 -8.19 -8.80
CA ASN A 100 0.01 -6.86 -8.98
C ASN A 100 1.00 -5.89 -9.66
N ASP A 101 2.28 -5.87 -9.24
CA ASP A 101 3.32 -5.06 -9.88
C ASP A 101 3.55 -5.47 -11.34
N LEU A 102 3.55 -6.77 -11.64
CA LEU A 102 3.64 -7.26 -13.01
C LEU A 102 2.43 -6.81 -13.85
N SER A 103 1.22 -6.85 -13.30
CA SER A 103 0.05 -6.29 -13.99
C SER A 103 0.24 -4.81 -14.30
N ASP A 104 0.67 -4.04 -13.32
CA ASP A 104 0.77 -2.59 -13.45
C ASP A 104 1.82 -2.18 -14.48
N TYR A 105 3.02 -2.77 -14.40
CA TYR A 105 4.16 -2.32 -15.21
C TYR A 105 4.44 -3.15 -16.47
N VAL A 106 3.98 -4.40 -16.55
CA VAL A 106 4.18 -5.26 -17.73
C VAL A 106 2.91 -5.31 -18.58
N ILE A 107 1.73 -5.44 -17.95
CA ILE A 107 0.44 -5.45 -18.66
C ILE A 107 -0.05 -4.01 -18.91
N GLY A 108 0.42 -3.03 -18.13
CA GLY A 108 0.11 -1.62 -18.31
C GLY A 108 -1.19 -1.19 -17.62
N THR A 109 -1.55 -1.81 -16.50
CA THR A 109 -2.71 -1.39 -15.68
C THR A 109 -2.44 -0.16 -14.81
N LEU A 110 -1.19 0.31 -14.79
CA LEU A 110 -0.80 1.52 -14.04
C LEU A 110 -1.44 2.80 -14.60
N PRO A 111 -1.72 3.81 -13.75
CA PRO A 111 -2.14 5.13 -14.21
C PRO A 111 -1.05 5.78 -15.06
N ARG A 112 -1.43 6.61 -16.04
CA ARG A 112 -0.46 7.32 -16.89
C ARG A 112 0.51 8.14 -16.03
N ILE A 113 1.78 7.76 -16.09
CA ILE A 113 2.92 8.46 -15.49
C ILE A 113 3.95 8.74 -16.59
N PRO A 114 4.80 9.78 -16.42
CA PRO A 114 5.86 10.03 -17.39
C PRO A 114 6.86 8.88 -17.47
N GLU A 115 7.21 8.50 -18.70
CA GLU A 115 8.07 7.35 -19.01
C GLU A 115 9.42 7.40 -18.29
N THR A 116 9.92 8.61 -18.02
CA THR A 116 11.19 8.86 -17.33
C THR A 116 11.28 8.22 -15.95
N TRP A 117 10.14 7.99 -15.28
CA TRP A 117 10.11 7.47 -13.90
C TRP A 117 9.54 6.05 -13.80
N VAL A 118 9.10 5.46 -14.90
CA VAL A 118 8.47 4.13 -14.90
C VAL A 118 9.41 3.08 -14.32
N GLN A 119 10.69 3.08 -14.70
CA GLN A 119 11.67 2.11 -14.18
C GLN A 119 11.93 2.27 -12.68
N LEU A 120 12.03 3.52 -12.21
CA LEU A 120 12.23 3.83 -10.79
C LEU A 120 11.03 3.37 -9.96
N LEU A 121 9.83 3.70 -10.41
CA LEU A 121 8.58 3.35 -9.73
C LEU A 121 8.32 1.84 -9.76
N PHE A 122 8.66 1.15 -10.85
CA PHE A 122 8.62 -0.32 -10.90
C PHE A 122 9.54 -0.94 -9.86
N LEU A 123 10.79 -0.47 -9.77
CA LEU A 123 11.76 -0.96 -8.81
C LEU A 123 11.31 -0.69 -7.38
N GLU A 124 10.85 0.52 -7.09
CA GLU A 124 10.26 0.89 -5.79
C GLU A 124 9.12 -0.05 -5.42
N SER A 125 8.20 -0.28 -6.35
CA SER A 125 7.01 -1.09 -6.11
C SER A 125 7.40 -2.53 -5.78
N VAL A 126 8.30 -3.14 -6.56
CA VAL A 126 8.78 -4.51 -6.30
C VAL A 126 9.55 -4.60 -4.99
N ILE A 127 10.39 -3.61 -4.66
CA ILE A 127 11.13 -3.56 -3.39
C ILE A 127 10.15 -3.54 -2.23
N VAL A 128 9.12 -2.67 -2.26
CA VAL A 128 8.12 -2.59 -1.19
C VAL A 128 7.31 -3.87 -1.08
N SER A 129 6.94 -4.51 -2.20
CA SER A 129 6.22 -5.79 -2.23
C SER A 129 6.95 -6.93 -1.54
N VAL A 130 8.28 -6.87 -1.45
CA VAL A 130 9.11 -7.91 -0.84
C VAL A 130 9.56 -7.51 0.56
N ILE A 131 10.18 -6.33 0.69
CA ILE A 131 10.87 -5.92 1.92
C ILE A 131 9.87 -5.62 3.03
N LEU A 132 8.74 -4.97 2.73
CA LEU A 132 7.77 -4.61 3.76
C LEU A 132 7.15 -5.86 4.42
N PRO A 133 6.57 -6.83 3.68
CA PRO A 133 6.02 -8.04 4.30
C PRO A 133 7.07 -8.83 5.10
N LEU A 134 8.30 -8.94 4.59
CA LEU A 134 9.39 -9.62 5.30
C LEU A 134 9.77 -8.91 6.62
N THR A 135 9.86 -7.58 6.59
CA THR A 135 10.19 -6.77 7.78
C THR A 135 9.12 -6.90 8.84
N LEU A 136 7.84 -6.86 8.43
CA LEU A 136 6.71 -7.04 9.34
C LEU A 136 6.71 -8.43 9.96
N ASN A 137 6.92 -9.47 9.14
CA ASN A 137 6.98 -10.85 9.63
C ASN A 137 8.14 -11.07 10.61
N PHE A 138 9.31 -10.50 10.31
CA PHE A 138 10.45 -10.55 11.22
C PHE A 138 10.16 -9.84 12.55
N TYR A 139 9.53 -8.67 12.51
CA TYR A 139 9.18 -7.91 13.71
C TYR A 139 8.17 -8.65 14.60
N ILE A 140 7.14 -9.26 13.99
CA ILE A 140 6.08 -10.00 14.71
C ILE A 140 6.61 -11.30 15.35
N HIS A 141 7.67 -11.91 14.80
CA HIS A 141 8.25 -13.16 15.30
C HIS A 141 9.47 -12.96 16.21
N ARG A 142 9.81 -11.72 16.55
CA ARG A 142 10.97 -11.40 17.38
C ARG A 142 10.68 -11.55 18.90
N ASP A 143 9.40 -11.63 19.29
CA ASP A 143 8.92 -11.85 20.67
C ASP A 143 8.48 -13.31 20.89
#